data_AF-A0A356KG19-F1
#
_entry.id   AF-A0A356KG19-F1
#
_cell.length_a   1.000
_cell.length_b   1.000
_cell.length_c   1.000
_cell.angle_alpha   90.00
_cell.angle_beta   90.00
_cell.angle_gamma   90.00
#
_symmetry.space_group_name_H-M   'P 1'
#
loop_
_entity.id
_entity.type
_entity.pdbx_description
1 polymer ?
#
loop_
_entity_poly.entity_id
_entity_poly.type
_entity_poly.pdbx_seq_one_letter_code
_entity_poly.pdbx_strand_id
1 'polypeptide(L)'
;QTGLVGTFSVQEYDEGAIVKHEFTRPDKEADRTKHVLTLGAQTGPVFLTHRPHAGLAERAAADQQRDPLFDFTAPDGVQHTVWRVEDPAAYVGAFAEINPLYIADGHHRSAAASNARRTRREAGELADDDASHHFLAVAFPSDQMQILPYNRLIHDLGERT
;
A
#
# COMPACT_ATOMS: atom_id res chain seq x y z
N GLN A 1 12.49 2.17 -10.48
CA GLN A 1 12.06 1.82 -9.11
C GLN A 1 11.53 0.41 -9.10
N THR A 2 11.87 -0.38 -8.09
CA THR A 2 11.37 -1.75 -7.89
C THR A 2 10.58 -1.76 -6.59
N GLY A 3 9.31 -2.14 -6.67
CA GLY A 3 8.42 -2.25 -5.52
C GLY A 3 7.98 -3.68 -5.30
N LEU A 4 7.79 -4.07 -4.03
CA LEU A 4 7.26 -5.37 -3.66
C LEU A 4 5.74 -5.26 -3.50
N VAL A 5 5.01 -5.99 -4.33
CA VAL A 5 3.54 -6.06 -4.28
C VAL A 5 3.15 -7.19 -3.33
N GLY A 6 2.25 -6.89 -2.38
CA GLY A 6 1.79 -7.88 -1.43
C GLY A 6 0.62 -7.38 -0.58
N THR A 7 0.24 -8.19 0.40
CA THR A 7 -0.80 -7.85 1.37
C THR A 7 -0.17 -7.56 2.72
N PHE A 8 -0.57 -6.45 3.34
CA PHE A 8 0.00 -5.94 4.60
C PHE A 8 -1.04 -5.95 5.70
N SER A 9 -0.62 -6.17 6.94
CA SER A 9 -1.55 -6.38 8.06
C SER A 9 -2.35 -5.12 8.39
N VAL A 10 -3.67 -5.28 8.48
CA VAL A 10 -4.57 -4.25 9.01
C VAL A 10 -4.30 -4.02 10.49
N GLN A 11 -3.92 -5.05 11.23
CA GLN A 11 -3.58 -4.92 12.64
C GLN A 11 -2.32 -4.07 12.84
N GLU A 12 -1.27 -4.27 12.05
CA GLU A 12 -0.05 -3.45 12.11
C GLU A 12 -0.32 -1.98 11.75
N TYR A 13 -1.30 -1.73 10.87
CA TYR A 13 -1.81 -0.38 10.60
C TYR A 13 -2.56 0.21 11.79
N ASP A 14 -3.46 -0.56 12.41
CA ASP A 14 -4.23 -0.14 13.58
C ASP A 14 -3.33 0.16 14.79
N GLU A 15 -2.25 -0.62 14.96
CA GLU A 15 -1.27 -0.51 16.04
C GLU A 15 -0.15 0.52 15.76
N GLY A 16 -0.09 1.06 14.54
CA GLY A 16 0.80 2.16 14.17
C GLY A 16 2.19 1.76 13.66
N ALA A 17 2.46 0.48 13.40
CA ALA A 17 3.67 0.04 12.69
C ALA A 17 3.67 0.44 11.21
N ILE A 18 2.47 0.57 10.61
CA ILE A 18 2.27 1.22 9.30
C ILE A 18 1.80 2.66 9.55
N VAL A 19 2.73 3.60 9.38
CA VAL A 19 2.62 4.97 9.86
C VAL A 19 1.88 5.87 8.87
N LYS A 20 0.92 6.63 9.39
CA LYS A 20 0.18 7.70 8.70
C LYS A 20 0.91 9.03 8.81
N HIS A 21 0.80 9.86 7.77
CA HIS A 21 1.31 11.24 7.79
C HIS A 21 0.26 12.30 7.43
N GLU A 22 -0.98 11.89 7.15
CA GLU A 22 -2.13 12.79 6.96
C GLU A 22 -3.37 12.23 7.64
N PHE A 23 -4.30 13.13 7.97
CA PHE A 23 -5.64 12.76 8.38
C PHE A 23 -6.49 12.43 7.17
N THR A 24 -7.33 11.43 7.34
CA THR A 24 -8.38 11.04 6.41
C THR A 24 -9.65 11.84 6.65
N ARG A 25 -10.53 11.89 5.63
CA ARG A 25 -11.83 12.53 5.75
C ARG A 25 -12.95 11.48 5.91
N PRO A 26 -13.86 11.62 6.88
CA PRO A 26 -14.89 10.62 7.17
C PRO A 26 -15.80 10.26 5.99
N ASP A 27 -16.18 11.25 5.17
CA ASP A 27 -17.01 11.06 3.97
C ASP A 27 -16.33 10.13 2.95
N LYS A 28 -15.03 10.36 2.71
CA LYS A 28 -14.22 9.56 1.79
C LYS A 28 -13.94 8.16 2.32
N GLU A 29 -13.77 8.01 3.62
CA GLU A 29 -13.63 6.69 4.24
C GLU A 29 -14.91 5.87 4.14
N ALA A 30 -16.07 6.47 4.44
CA ALA A 30 -17.36 5.79 4.40
C ALA A 30 -17.66 5.27 2.99
N ASP A 31 -17.46 6.10 1.96
CA ASP A 31 -17.64 5.70 0.56
C ASP A 31 -16.72 4.55 0.17
N ARG A 32 -15.42 4.63 0.49
CA ARG A 32 -14.47 3.55 0.19
C ARG A 32 -14.74 2.27 0.98
N THR A 33 -15.15 2.38 2.23
CA THR A 33 -15.51 1.21 3.05
C THR A 33 -16.71 0.50 2.44
N LYS A 34 -17.74 1.25 2.05
CA LYS A 34 -18.90 0.71 1.34
C LYS A 34 -18.49 0.03 0.03
N HIS A 35 -17.58 0.65 -0.73
CA HIS A 35 -17.04 0.07 -1.97
C HIS A 35 -16.38 -1.29 -1.70
N VAL A 36 -15.46 -1.37 -0.73
CA VAL A 36 -14.76 -2.61 -0.37
C VAL A 36 -15.74 -3.70 0.07
N LEU A 37 -16.71 -3.37 0.93
CA LEU A 37 -17.71 -4.32 1.40
C LEU A 37 -18.63 -4.81 0.27
N THR A 38 -19.02 -3.91 -0.64
CA THR A 38 -19.93 -4.24 -1.75
C THR A 38 -19.25 -5.12 -2.80
N LEU A 39 -18.00 -4.81 -3.16
CA LEU A 39 -17.25 -5.62 -4.14
C LEU A 39 -16.65 -6.89 -3.54
N GLY A 40 -16.44 -6.94 -2.22
CA GLY A 40 -15.67 -7.98 -1.57
C GLY A 40 -14.18 -7.96 -1.95
N ALA A 41 -13.67 -6.81 -2.44
CA ALA A 41 -12.31 -6.67 -2.93
C ALA A 41 -11.76 -5.26 -2.70
N GLN A 42 -10.43 -5.16 -2.55
CA GLN A 42 -9.70 -3.90 -2.60
C GLN A 42 -9.19 -3.67 -4.02
N THR A 43 -9.55 -2.54 -4.61
CA THR A 43 -9.34 -2.27 -6.04
C THR A 43 -8.16 -1.36 -6.35
N GLY A 44 -7.40 -0.93 -5.34
CA GLY A 44 -6.24 -0.06 -5.56
C GLY A 44 -5.17 -0.24 -4.48
N PRO A 45 -3.93 -0.60 -4.86
CA PRO A 45 -2.86 -0.85 -3.89
C PRO A 45 -2.42 0.42 -3.17
N VAL A 46 -2.28 0.36 -1.85
CA VAL A 46 -1.66 1.42 -1.06
C VAL A 46 -0.19 1.57 -1.46
N PHE A 47 0.31 2.80 -1.54
CA PHE A 47 1.74 3.05 -1.74
C PHE A 47 2.40 3.10 -0.36
N LEU A 48 3.26 2.14 -0.07
CA LEU A 48 4.09 2.11 1.13
C LEU A 48 5.55 2.43 0.80
N THR A 49 6.27 3.00 1.78
CA THR A 49 7.72 3.18 1.71
C THR A 49 8.41 2.70 2.97
N HIS A 50 9.65 2.24 2.80
CA HIS A 50 10.51 1.76 3.88
C HIS A 50 11.94 2.23 3.69
N ARG A 51 12.74 2.17 4.76
CA ARG A 51 14.19 2.40 4.67
C ARG A 51 14.83 1.32 3.78
N PRO A 52 15.86 1.64 2.98
CA PRO A 52 16.52 0.65 2.14
C PRO A 52 17.00 -0.54 2.96
N HIS A 53 16.74 -1.75 2.46
CA HIS A 53 17.06 -3.00 3.15
C HIS A 53 17.79 -3.93 2.18
N ALA A 54 19.07 -4.21 2.46
CA ALA A 54 19.94 -4.97 1.56
C ALA A 54 19.36 -6.36 1.25
N GLY A 55 18.85 -7.05 2.27
CA GLY A 55 18.25 -8.38 2.08
C GLY A 55 17.00 -8.39 1.20
N LEU A 56 16.22 -7.30 1.15
CA LEU A 56 15.09 -7.20 0.21
C LEU A 56 15.59 -6.89 -1.21
N ALA A 57 16.57 -5.99 -1.32
CA ALA A 57 17.14 -5.60 -2.60
C ALA A 57 17.84 -6.76 -3.31
N GLU A 58 18.63 -7.56 -2.59
CA GLU A 58 19.31 -8.74 -3.11
C GLU A 58 18.31 -9.80 -3.61
N ARG A 59 17.23 -10.05 -2.86
CA ARG A 59 16.17 -10.97 -3.26
C ARG A 59 15.44 -10.48 -4.50
N ALA A 60 15.07 -9.20 -4.53
CA ALA A 60 14.39 -8.61 -5.69
C ALA A 60 15.28 -8.70 -6.94
N ALA A 61 16.58 -8.41 -6.81
CA ALA A 61 17.54 -8.52 -7.90
C ALA A 61 17.68 -9.97 -8.41
N ALA A 62 17.65 -10.96 -7.51
CA ALA A 62 17.68 -12.37 -7.87
C ALA A 62 16.41 -12.80 -8.61
N ASP A 63 15.23 -12.34 -8.16
CA ASP A 63 13.96 -12.62 -8.84
C ASP A 63 13.89 -11.97 -10.23
N GLN A 64 14.49 -10.79 -10.37
CA GLN A 64 14.60 -10.06 -11.64
C GLN A 64 15.53 -10.71 -12.67
N GLN A 65 16.34 -11.71 -12.29
CA GLN A 65 17.14 -12.50 -13.25
C GLN A 65 16.31 -13.52 -14.03
N ARG A 66 15.05 -13.75 -13.65
CA ARG A 66 14.13 -14.68 -14.33
C ARG A 66 13.28 -13.95 -15.35
N ASP A 67 12.61 -14.73 -16.20
CA ASP A 67 11.65 -14.18 -17.16
C ASP A 67 10.51 -13.45 -16.42
N PRO A 68 10.18 -12.21 -16.81
CA PRO A 68 9.07 -11.48 -16.22
C PRO A 68 7.73 -12.12 -16.59
N LEU A 69 6.74 -12.02 -15.69
CA LEU A 69 5.35 -12.38 -15.97
C LEU A 69 4.70 -11.41 -16.96
N PHE A 70 5.07 -10.13 -16.84
CA PHE A 70 4.59 -9.06 -17.71
C PHE A 70 5.75 -8.10 -17.98
N ASP A 71 5.87 -7.66 -19.23
CA ASP A 71 6.80 -6.61 -19.62
C ASP A 71 6.17 -5.80 -20.76
N PHE A 72 5.76 -4.57 -20.47
CA PHE A 72 5.09 -3.71 -21.44
C PHE A 72 5.34 -2.23 -21.16
N THR A 73 5.28 -1.42 -22.20
CA THR A 73 5.29 0.04 -22.08
C THR A 73 3.87 0.58 -22.19
N ALA A 74 3.42 1.31 -21.17
CA ALA A 74 2.12 1.94 -21.15
C ALA A 74 2.06 3.15 -22.13
N PRO A 75 0.85 3.64 -22.51
CA PRO A 75 0.71 4.77 -23.43
C PRO A 75 1.36 6.08 -22.98
N ASP A 76 1.65 6.23 -21.69
CA ASP A 76 2.38 7.37 -21.10
C ASP A 76 3.91 7.25 -21.24
N GLY A 77 4.40 6.16 -21.85
CA GLY A 77 5.82 5.90 -22.08
C GLY A 77 6.53 5.21 -20.92
N VAL A 78 5.83 4.87 -19.83
CA VAL A 78 6.41 4.17 -18.69
C VAL A 78 6.45 2.66 -18.95
N GLN A 79 7.63 2.05 -18.83
CA GLN A 79 7.78 0.61 -18.87
C GLN A 79 7.41 0.00 -17.51
N HIS A 80 6.53 -0.99 -17.54
CA HIS A 80 6.11 -1.78 -16.41
C HIS A 80 6.56 -3.23 -16.62
N THR A 81 7.38 -3.71 -15.69
CA THR A 81 7.84 -5.10 -15.69
C THR A 81 7.51 -5.72 -14.34
N VAL A 82 6.93 -6.92 -14.37
CA VAL A 82 6.45 -7.64 -13.18
C VAL A 82 7.12 -9.00 -13.15
N TRP A 83 7.80 -9.29 -12.05
CA TRP A 83 8.41 -10.59 -11.80
C TRP A 83 7.64 -11.35 -10.73
N ARG A 84 7.66 -12.67 -10.80
CA ARG A 84 7.14 -13.54 -9.76
C ARG A 84 8.14 -13.62 -8.61
N VAL A 85 7.65 -13.48 -7.39
CA VAL A 85 8.40 -13.82 -6.18
C VAL A 85 8.39 -15.34 -6.01
N GLU A 86 9.56 -15.99 -6.05
CA GLU A 86 9.66 -17.46 -5.93
C GLU A 86 9.56 -17.95 -4.48
N ASP A 87 10.12 -17.20 -3.53
CA ASP A 87 10.09 -17.54 -2.10
C ASP A 87 9.44 -16.43 -1.28
N PRO A 88 8.09 -16.36 -1.24
CA PRO A 88 7.38 -15.34 -0.48
C PRO A 88 7.73 -15.34 1.01
N ALA A 89 8.01 -16.50 1.60
CA ALA A 89 8.30 -16.62 3.03
C ALA A 89 9.57 -15.88 3.40
N ALA A 90 10.58 -15.91 2.54
CA ALA A 90 11.83 -15.19 2.78
C ALA A 90 11.68 -13.66 2.66
N TYR A 91 10.76 -13.17 1.82
CA TYR A 91 10.40 -11.75 1.78
C TYR A 91 9.65 -11.34 3.04
N VAL A 92 8.68 -12.13 3.50
CA VAL A 92 7.95 -11.88 4.75
C VAL A 92 8.92 -11.83 5.93
N GLY A 93 9.87 -12.77 6.02
CA GLY A 93 10.90 -12.77 7.05
C GLY A 93 11.78 -11.51 7.04
N ALA A 94 12.21 -11.06 5.85
CA ALA A 94 12.99 -9.83 5.72
C ALA A 94 12.16 -8.57 6.04
N PHE A 95 10.86 -8.55 5.75
CA PHE A 95 9.97 -7.45 6.12
C PHE A 95 9.77 -7.34 7.64
N ALA A 96 9.89 -8.43 8.40
CA ALA A 96 9.79 -8.38 9.86
C ALA A 96 10.90 -7.53 10.51
N GLU A 97 12.02 -7.31 9.81
CA GLU A 97 13.12 -6.44 10.25
C GLU A 97 12.84 -4.94 9.95
N ILE A 98 11.78 -4.64 9.19
CA ILE A 98 11.44 -3.29 8.76
C ILE A 98 10.35 -2.73 9.66
N ASN A 99 10.75 -1.81 10.54
CA ASN A 99 9.82 -1.03 11.35
C ASN A 99 10.34 0.41 11.52
N PRO A 100 9.58 1.45 11.13
CA PRO A 100 8.22 1.41 10.57
C PRO A 100 8.16 1.33 9.03
N LEU A 101 6.98 0.98 8.53
CA LEU A 101 6.54 1.28 7.16
C LEU A 101 5.79 2.61 7.15
N TYR A 102 5.89 3.38 6.07
CA TYR A 102 5.17 4.64 5.93
C TYR A 102 4.21 4.59 4.76
N ILE A 103 2.98 5.08 4.96
CA ILE A 103 2.04 5.28 3.86
C ILE A 103 2.49 6.51 3.09
N ALA A 104 2.86 6.36 1.81
CA ALA A 104 3.18 7.49 0.92
C ALA A 104 1.94 8.00 0.18
N ASP A 105 1.05 7.09 -0.22
CA ASP A 105 -0.27 7.40 -0.78
C ASP A 105 -1.26 6.30 -0.43
N GLY A 106 -2.53 6.68 -0.19
CA GLY A 106 -3.61 5.73 0.05
C GLY A 106 -4.09 5.64 1.49
N HIS A 107 -3.94 6.68 2.30
CA HIS A 107 -4.42 6.72 3.70
C HIS A 107 -5.91 6.37 3.82
N HIS A 108 -6.74 6.90 2.93
CA HIS A 108 -8.16 6.57 2.87
C HIS A 108 -8.43 5.11 2.49
N ARG A 109 -7.51 4.46 1.75
CA ARG A 109 -7.61 3.04 1.37
C ARG A 109 -7.22 2.13 2.53
N SER A 110 -6.15 2.47 3.25
CA SER A 110 -5.78 1.78 4.50
C SER A 110 -6.87 1.92 5.57
N ALA A 111 -7.42 3.12 5.75
CA ALA A 111 -8.53 3.35 6.68
C ALA A 111 -9.80 2.57 6.28
N ALA A 112 -10.14 2.54 4.99
CA ALA A 112 -11.28 1.75 4.51
C ALA A 112 -11.08 0.24 4.73
N ALA A 113 -9.85 -0.28 4.60
CA ALA A 113 -9.54 -1.67 4.91
C ALA A 113 -9.76 -1.98 6.40
N SER A 114 -9.25 -1.12 7.29
CA SER A 114 -9.47 -1.23 8.73
C SER A 114 -10.95 -1.19 9.11
N ASN A 115 -11.70 -0.24 8.54
CA ASN A 115 -13.14 -0.14 8.74
C ASN A 115 -13.89 -1.37 8.23
N ALA A 116 -13.57 -1.89 7.04
CA ALA A 116 -14.23 -3.07 6.48
C ALA A 116 -13.97 -4.32 7.34
N ARG A 117 -12.73 -4.54 7.79
CA ARG A 117 -12.38 -5.62 8.72
C ARG A 117 -13.18 -5.51 10.02
N ARG A 118 -13.26 -4.31 10.59
CA ARG A 118 -14.02 -4.04 11.81
C ARG A 118 -15.51 -4.32 11.62
N THR A 119 -16.12 -3.87 10.53
CA THR A 119 -17.53 -4.14 10.20
C THR A 119 -17.81 -5.64 10.12
N ARG A 120 -16.97 -6.42 9.43
CA ARG A 120 -17.12 -7.89 9.36
C ARG A 120 -16.98 -8.54 10.73
N ARG A 121 -16.03 -8.08 11.56
CA ARG A 121 -15.87 -8.58 12.94
C ARG A 121 -17.11 -8.32 13.78
N GLU A 122 -17.65 -7.11 13.74
CA GLU A 122 -18.86 -6.70 14.47
C GLU A 122 -20.10 -7.50 14.02
N ALA A 123 -20.15 -7.90 12.75
CA ALA A 123 -21.20 -8.76 12.20
C ALA A 123 -21.02 -10.26 12.53
N GLY A 124 -19.89 -10.66 13.13
CA GLY A 124 -19.56 -12.08 13.36
C GLY A 124 -19.17 -12.83 12.08
N GLU A 125 -18.78 -12.12 11.04
CA GLU A 125 -18.45 -12.65 9.70
C GLU A 125 -16.95 -12.74 9.43
N LEU A 126 -16.10 -12.31 10.38
CA LEU A 126 -14.65 -12.33 10.22
C LEU A 126 -14.07 -13.64 10.77
N ALA A 127 -13.72 -14.56 9.88
CA ALA A 127 -12.92 -15.73 10.20
C ALA A 127 -11.44 -15.37 10.46
N ASP A 128 -10.72 -16.19 11.22
CA ASP A 128 -9.32 -15.93 11.60
C ASP A 128 -8.36 -15.89 10.39
N ASP A 129 -8.68 -16.60 9.31
CA ASP A 129 -7.91 -16.67 8.06
C ASP A 129 -8.47 -15.78 6.93
N ASP A 130 -9.40 -14.86 7.25
CA ASP A 130 -10.04 -14.00 6.26
C ASP A 130 -9.05 -12.98 5.65
N ALA A 131 -9.13 -12.78 4.33
CA ALA A 131 -8.27 -11.82 3.61
C ALA A 131 -8.41 -10.36 4.12
N SER A 132 -9.53 -10.03 4.77
CA SER A 132 -9.80 -8.72 5.40
C SER A 132 -8.86 -8.42 6.57
N HIS A 133 -8.08 -9.39 7.05
CA HIS A 133 -6.97 -9.15 7.96
C HIS A 133 -5.83 -8.36 7.30
N HIS A 134 -5.83 -8.22 5.98
CA HIS A 134 -4.79 -7.54 5.22
C HIS A 134 -5.33 -6.55 4.20
N PHE A 135 -4.44 -5.70 3.67
CA PHE A 135 -4.75 -4.82 2.54
C PHE A 135 -3.65 -4.86 1.48
N LEU A 136 -4.04 -4.70 0.22
CA LEU A 136 -3.14 -4.70 -0.92
C LEU A 136 -2.27 -3.43 -0.91
N ALA A 137 -0.96 -3.59 -1.04
CA ALA A 137 -0.03 -2.48 -1.17
C ALA A 137 1.17 -2.83 -2.05
N VAL A 138 1.88 -1.77 -2.48
CA VAL A 138 3.21 -1.88 -3.07
C VAL A 138 4.18 -1.09 -2.18
N ALA A 139 5.23 -1.76 -1.71
CA ALA A 139 6.26 -1.17 -0.86
C ALA A 139 7.52 -0.86 -1.66
N PHE A 140 7.99 0.39 -1.59
CA PHE A 140 9.20 0.85 -2.27
C PHE A 140 10.27 1.30 -1.27
N PRO A 141 11.55 1.00 -1.51
CA PRO A 141 12.63 1.55 -0.69
C PRO A 141 12.77 3.06 -0.96
N SER A 142 12.99 3.83 0.11
CA SER A 142 12.95 5.30 0.04
C SER A 142 14.05 5.91 -0.83
N ASP A 143 15.14 5.19 -1.09
CA ASP A 143 16.23 5.59 -1.99
C ASP A 143 15.88 5.45 -3.48
N GLN A 144 14.75 4.80 -3.80
CA GLN A 144 14.19 4.72 -5.16
C GLN A 144 12.94 5.58 -5.33
N MET A 145 12.70 6.49 -4.38
CA MET A 145 11.56 7.39 -4.41
C MET A 145 11.99 8.84 -4.57
N GLN A 146 11.11 9.60 -5.22
CA GLN A 146 11.24 11.04 -5.32
C GLN A 146 9.99 11.68 -4.73
N ILE A 147 10.20 12.52 -3.71
CA ILE A 147 9.13 13.31 -3.08
C ILE A 147 9.15 14.70 -3.73
N LEU A 148 8.05 15.07 -4.37
CA LEU A 148 7.89 16.35 -5.04
C LEU A 148 6.96 17.26 -4.23
N PRO A 149 7.15 18.60 -4.28
CA PRO A 149 6.27 19.53 -3.61
C PRO A 149 4.87 19.52 -4.21
N TYR A 150 3.86 19.62 -3.36
CA TYR A 150 2.47 19.80 -3.77
C TYR A 150 2.17 21.31 -3.92
N ASN A 151 2.16 21.80 -5.16
CA ASN A 151 1.89 23.22 -5.44
C ASN A 151 0.36 23.45 -5.55
N ARG A 152 -0.17 24.39 -4.77
CA ARG A 152 -1.58 24.80 -4.84
C ARG A 152 -1.70 26.16 -5.53
N LEU A 153 -2.59 26.26 -6.51
CA LEU A 153 -2.97 27.53 -7.12
C LEU A 153 -4.19 28.08 -6.38
N ILE A 154 -4.07 29.30 -5.84
CA ILE A 154 -5.19 30.03 -5.25
C ILE A 154 -5.63 31.07 -6.27
N HIS A 155 -6.85 30.91 -6.80
CA HIS A 155 -7.38 31.81 -7.83
C HIS A 155 -7.96 33.11 -7.26
N ASP A 156 -8.52 33.05 -6.04
CA ASP A 156 -9.15 34.17 -5.35
C ASP A 156 -9.10 33.92 -3.84
N LEU A 157 -8.84 34.97 -3.07
CA LEU A 157 -8.85 34.97 -1.60
C LEU A 157 -10.20 35.41 -1.02
N GLY A 158 -11.13 35.88 -1.85
CA GLY A 158 -12.38 36.50 -1.42
C GLY A 158 -12.11 37.70 -0.51
N GLU A 159 -12.75 37.73 0.66
CA GLU A 159 -12.55 38.76 1.69
C GLU A 159 -11.46 38.42 2.73
N ARG A 160 -10.71 37.33 2.55
CA ARG A 160 -9.66 36.94 3.50
C ARG A 160 -8.33 37.59 3.10
N THR A 161 -7.93 38.63 3.84
CA THR A 161 -6.54 39.09 3.92
C THR A 161 -5.67 38.11 4.69
#